data_AF-A0A2M6WQX1-F1
#
_entry.id   AF-A0A2M6WQX1-F1
#
_cell.length_a   1.000
_cell.length_b   1.000
_cell.length_c   1.000
_cell.angle_alpha   90.00
_cell.angle_beta   90.00
_cell.angle_gamma   90.00
#
_symmetry.space_group_name_H-M   'P 1'
#
loop_
_entity.id
_entity.type
_entity.pdbx_description
1 polymer ?
#
loop_
_entity_poly.entity_id
_entity_poly.type
_entity_poly.pdbx_seq_one_letter_code
_entity_poly.pdbx_strand_id
1 'polypeptide(L)'
;MKKIILWAALFLLLPFTTQAYSDSISAHNPKTANAFLRWNLTAPEAERLARYDLLILDMENQVNNPELIKRMRQFNPDITILAYVSSQEIRHDTAIHPEVTLRQKMFARLPESWYLRDASTFKISFWNKTWMINVTDGAPLDQGERFNDYLPRFIDEEILATGLWDGIFYDNLWDSVSWLNGGNVDINNDGSAESALELNQAWQKGVTKMLRNTRNRVGYDYILLANSSSFGDYQPFLNGRMFEDFPSVYEQDGTWQGNVNNYQEIKKLIVQPNIYIFNSTNTPKDNYSKMRYGLVSSLLFNDVYFSFDNSIYDHGQTWWYDEYEVALGRALGIARQLNFSQNFNNIWRRDFVGGMVLLNNSASEQSFTIESGYRKLYGAQDVIVNSGGEVTQVTIGPRDALILQKVLPQQNIYLKNYYRYQIYNASGEQIYNNYQWGSDVYKNGELTKPEKNNQVSQIKSRQVIINGTRIEGSPTSTKANIKIYNAKNKLVGIFKAYPDNLKSGVKVSLGDINGDKQLEIATLPVYGAPHLKIFNLKGKLLQEYWLGFTTDRFFYDLTISDVNADKLAEILVTKW
;
A
#
# COMPACT_ATOMS: atom_id res chain seq x y z
N MET A 1 36.15 31.14 45.84
CA MET A 1 35.29 30.03 46.30
C MET A 1 33.88 30.22 45.72
N LYS A 2 33.44 29.22 44.93
CA LYS A 2 32.08 28.87 44.48
C LYS A 2 31.12 30.00 44.05
N LYS A 3 30.92 30.13 42.72
CA LYS A 3 29.61 30.50 42.14
C LYS A 3 29.07 29.29 41.38
N ILE A 4 27.95 28.76 41.87
CA ILE A 4 27.13 27.73 41.25
C ILE A 4 26.23 28.45 40.23
N ILE A 5 26.30 28.07 38.96
CA ILE A 5 25.33 28.48 37.93
C ILE A 5 24.42 27.27 37.67
N LEU A 6 23.15 27.44 38.01
CA LEU A 6 22.06 26.54 37.61
C LEU A 6 21.87 26.63 36.09
N TRP A 7 21.95 25.50 35.39
CA TRP A 7 21.44 25.37 34.04
C TRP A 7 19.94 25.07 34.10
N ALA A 8 19.11 26.01 33.66
CA ALA A 8 17.71 25.74 33.33
C ALA A 8 17.66 25.18 31.91
N ALA A 9 17.21 23.93 31.76
CA ALA A 9 16.93 23.33 30.47
C ALA A 9 15.68 23.97 29.86
N LEU A 10 15.85 24.74 28.79
CA LEU A 10 14.76 25.20 27.94
C LEU A 10 14.36 24.03 27.02
N PHE A 11 13.26 23.34 27.34
CA PHE A 11 12.59 22.45 26.38
C PHE A 11 11.98 23.34 25.28
N LEU A 12 12.66 23.43 24.14
CA LEU A 12 12.06 23.88 22.89
C LEU A 12 11.08 22.79 22.43
N LEU A 13 9.81 22.96 22.79
CA LEU A 13 8.70 22.33 22.08
C LEU A 13 8.70 22.87 20.65
N LEU A 14 9.35 22.14 19.74
CA LEU A 14 9.17 22.34 18.31
C LEU A 14 7.67 22.14 18.01
N PRO A 15 7.02 23.05 17.29
CA PRO A 15 5.66 22.83 16.84
C PRO A 15 5.68 21.62 15.92
N PHE A 16 4.91 20.58 16.26
CA PHE A 16 4.55 19.53 15.31
C PHE A 16 3.94 20.23 14.09
N THR A 17 4.68 20.28 12.99
CA THR A 17 4.19 20.81 11.72
C THR A 17 3.02 19.96 11.27
N THR A 18 2.00 20.58 10.69
CA THR A 18 0.82 19.95 10.10
C THR A 18 1.13 18.80 9.13
N GLN A 19 2.34 18.75 8.57
CA GLN A 19 2.86 17.64 7.74
C GLN A 19 2.89 16.29 8.50
N ALA A 20 3.47 16.26 9.71
CA ALA A 20 3.60 15.03 10.49
C ALA A 20 2.25 14.51 11.02
N TYR A 21 1.27 15.42 11.15
CA TYR A 21 -0.11 15.06 11.50
C TYR A 21 -0.86 14.50 10.28
N SER A 22 -0.65 15.07 9.08
CA SER A 22 -1.16 14.55 7.81
C SER A 22 -0.64 13.15 7.49
N ASP A 23 0.67 12.93 7.62
CA ASP A 23 1.32 11.63 7.34
C ASP A 23 0.86 10.52 8.30
N SER A 24 0.33 10.89 9.47
CA SER A 24 -0.18 9.94 10.47
C SER A 24 -1.64 9.50 10.22
N ILE A 25 -2.38 10.20 9.35
CA ILE A 25 -3.83 9.99 9.09
C ILE A 25 -4.08 9.52 7.64
N SER A 26 -3.03 9.24 6.85
CA SER A 26 -3.15 8.74 5.46
C SER A 26 -2.62 7.30 5.28
N ALA A 27 -2.42 6.56 6.37
CA ALA A 27 -1.76 5.25 6.31
C ALA A 27 -2.72 4.15 5.83
N HIS A 28 -2.77 3.95 4.52
CA HIS A 28 -3.45 2.82 3.89
C HIS A 28 -2.80 1.49 4.31
N ASN A 29 -3.58 0.61 4.94
CA ASN A 29 -3.20 -0.78 5.25
C ASN A 29 -4.39 -1.71 4.95
N PRO A 30 -4.16 -2.84 4.25
CA PRO A 30 -2.86 -3.34 3.80
C PRO A 30 -2.27 -2.59 2.60
N LYS A 31 -0.93 -2.53 2.54
CA LYS A 31 -0.20 -2.07 1.36
C LYS A 31 -0.03 -3.21 0.36
N THR A 32 -0.47 -3.00 -0.87
CA THR A 32 -0.58 -4.04 -1.88
C THR A 32 0.34 -3.78 -3.08
N ALA A 33 0.98 -4.84 -3.55
CA ALA A 33 1.82 -4.81 -4.74
C ALA A 33 1.43 -5.92 -5.72
N ASN A 34 1.76 -5.74 -7.00
CA ASN A 34 1.63 -6.79 -8.01
C ASN A 34 2.78 -6.71 -9.02
N ALA A 35 3.42 -7.84 -9.28
CA ALA A 35 4.27 -8.02 -10.45
C ALA A 35 3.41 -8.57 -11.60
N PHE A 36 3.30 -7.80 -12.67
CA PHE A 36 2.60 -8.19 -13.90
C PHE A 36 3.58 -8.16 -15.08
N LEU A 37 4.23 -9.30 -15.34
CA LEU A 37 5.37 -9.37 -16.26
C LEU A 37 5.01 -9.85 -17.68
N ARG A 38 3.72 -9.81 -18.05
CA ARG A 38 3.32 -10.04 -19.44
C ARG A 38 3.61 -8.80 -20.27
N TRP A 39 4.02 -9.02 -21.52
CA TRP A 39 4.33 -7.95 -22.48
C TRP A 39 3.09 -7.24 -23.03
N ASN A 40 1.92 -7.84 -22.87
CA ASN A 40 0.64 -7.31 -23.32
C ASN A 40 -0.35 -7.15 -22.17
N LEU A 41 -1.10 -6.04 -22.19
CA LEU A 41 -2.13 -5.69 -21.22
C LEU A 41 -3.47 -5.51 -21.93
N THR A 42 -4.54 -6.01 -21.32
CA THR A 42 -5.91 -5.68 -21.73
C THR A 42 -6.49 -4.57 -20.85
N ALA A 43 -7.47 -3.82 -21.36
CA ALA A 43 -8.13 -2.77 -20.56
C ALA A 43 -8.75 -3.29 -19.24
N PRO A 44 -9.41 -4.47 -19.19
CA PRO A 44 -9.89 -5.03 -17.92
C PRO A 44 -8.77 -5.43 -16.96
N GLU A 45 -7.60 -5.86 -17.46
CA GLU A 45 -6.43 -6.12 -16.59
C GLU A 45 -5.91 -4.81 -16.01
N ALA A 46 -5.76 -3.76 -16.83
CA ALA A 46 -5.36 -2.43 -16.37
C ALA A 46 -6.31 -1.89 -15.28
N GLU A 47 -7.62 -2.02 -15.45
CA GLU A 47 -8.62 -1.62 -14.44
C GLU A 47 -8.46 -2.40 -13.12
N ARG A 48 -8.15 -3.70 -13.19
CA ARG A 48 -7.91 -4.51 -11.98
C ARG A 48 -6.59 -4.17 -11.31
N LEU A 49 -5.54 -3.93 -12.09
CA LEU A 49 -4.19 -3.57 -11.64
C LEU A 49 -4.14 -2.17 -11.03
N ALA A 50 -4.98 -1.24 -11.48
CA ALA A 50 -5.05 0.10 -10.91
C ALA A 50 -5.43 0.14 -9.42
N ARG A 51 -5.96 -0.96 -8.86
CA ARG A 51 -6.32 -1.04 -7.44
C ARG A 51 -5.14 -1.31 -6.50
N TYR A 52 -3.98 -1.70 -7.01
CA TYR A 52 -2.79 -1.88 -6.19
C TYR A 52 -2.13 -0.54 -5.90
N ASP A 53 -1.36 -0.49 -4.81
CA ASP A 53 -0.56 0.69 -4.45
C ASP A 53 0.76 0.73 -5.25
N LEU A 54 1.32 -0.45 -5.55
CA LEU A 54 2.59 -0.62 -6.25
C LEU A 54 2.49 -1.66 -7.37
N LEU A 55 2.85 -1.28 -8.60
CA LEU A 55 2.94 -2.18 -9.74
C LEU A 55 4.36 -2.30 -10.24
N ILE A 56 4.75 -3.52 -10.58
CA ILE A 56 5.94 -3.82 -11.36
C ILE A 56 5.45 -4.37 -12.69
N LEU A 57 5.63 -3.60 -13.77
CA LEU A 57 5.21 -4.01 -15.11
C LEU A 57 6.43 -4.28 -15.98
N ASP A 58 6.33 -5.24 -16.89
CA ASP A 58 7.36 -5.44 -17.90
C ASP A 58 7.56 -4.14 -18.72
N MET A 59 8.82 -3.71 -18.89
CA MET A 59 9.16 -2.47 -19.61
C MET A 59 8.54 -2.39 -21.01
N GLU A 60 8.26 -3.52 -21.67
CA GLU A 60 7.65 -3.53 -23.00
C GLU A 60 6.25 -2.94 -23.02
N ASN A 61 5.56 -2.88 -21.88
CA ASN A 61 4.24 -2.25 -21.80
C ASN A 61 4.28 -0.75 -22.11
N GLN A 62 5.43 -0.06 -22.02
CA GLN A 62 5.52 1.32 -22.50
C GLN A 62 5.38 1.42 -24.02
N VAL A 63 5.76 0.39 -24.76
CA VAL A 63 5.62 0.35 -26.22
C VAL A 63 4.28 -0.27 -26.60
N ASN A 64 3.95 -1.41 -26.01
CA ASN A 64 2.77 -2.17 -26.40
C ASN A 64 1.47 -1.53 -25.88
N ASN A 65 1.50 -0.95 -24.67
CA ASN A 65 0.29 -0.51 -23.95
C ASN A 65 0.43 0.85 -23.21
N PRO A 66 1.08 1.89 -23.77
CA PRO A 66 1.34 3.15 -23.06
C PRO A 66 0.07 3.83 -22.54
N GLU A 67 -1.01 3.78 -23.33
CA GLU A 67 -2.29 4.39 -22.95
C GLU A 67 -2.96 3.67 -21.78
N LEU A 68 -2.69 2.37 -21.60
CA LEU A 68 -3.21 1.63 -20.44
C LEU A 68 -2.45 1.97 -19.16
N ILE A 69 -1.14 2.24 -19.23
CA ILE A 69 -0.37 2.78 -18.09
C ILE A 69 -0.95 4.13 -17.64
N LYS A 70 -1.21 5.03 -18.60
CA LYS A 70 -1.85 6.33 -18.31
C LYS A 70 -3.26 6.15 -17.73
N ARG A 71 -4.05 5.21 -18.26
CA ARG A 71 -5.40 4.90 -17.75
C ARG A 71 -5.37 4.37 -16.32
N MET A 72 -4.40 3.55 -15.94
CA MET A 72 -4.24 3.12 -14.54
C MET A 72 -4.07 4.31 -13.60
N ARG A 73 -3.24 5.30 -13.97
CA ARG A 73 -3.08 6.53 -13.18
C ARG A 73 -4.33 7.41 -13.13
N GLN A 74 -5.22 7.32 -14.12
CA GLN A 74 -6.52 8.00 -14.06
C GLN A 74 -7.46 7.36 -13.03
N PHE A 75 -7.37 6.03 -12.84
CA PHE A 75 -8.15 5.32 -11.82
C PHE A 75 -7.55 5.44 -10.43
N ASN A 76 -6.22 5.41 -10.33
CA ASN A 76 -5.48 5.56 -9.10
C ASN A 76 -4.32 6.55 -9.30
N PRO A 77 -4.52 7.85 -9.00
CA PRO A 77 -3.48 8.86 -9.13
C PRO A 77 -2.26 8.65 -8.24
N ASP A 78 -2.41 7.90 -7.15
CA ASP A 78 -1.36 7.66 -6.15
C ASP A 78 -0.58 6.35 -6.41
N ILE A 79 -0.91 5.62 -7.49
CA ILE A 79 -0.23 4.37 -7.84
C ILE A 79 1.24 4.61 -8.19
N THR A 80 2.11 3.77 -7.63
CA THR A 80 3.51 3.69 -8.03
C THR A 80 3.68 2.61 -9.09
N ILE A 81 4.29 2.92 -10.23
CA ILE A 81 4.51 1.97 -11.33
C ILE A 81 6.00 1.94 -11.70
N LEU A 82 6.62 0.76 -11.53
CA LEU A 82 8.02 0.52 -11.83
C LEU A 82 8.18 -0.33 -13.10
N ALA A 83 9.19 -0.02 -13.91
CA ALA A 83 9.58 -0.83 -15.06
C ALA A 83 10.45 -2.00 -14.61
N TYR A 84 10.04 -3.23 -14.89
CA TYR A 84 10.84 -4.43 -14.72
C TYR A 84 11.94 -4.50 -15.78
N VAL A 85 13.17 -4.73 -15.33
CA VAL A 85 14.36 -4.90 -16.17
C VAL A 85 15.22 -6.05 -15.65
N SER A 86 15.50 -7.04 -16.49
CA SER A 86 16.46 -8.10 -16.17
C SER A 86 17.88 -7.54 -16.20
N SER A 87 18.54 -7.49 -15.04
CA SER A 87 19.76 -6.69 -14.87
C SER A 87 21.05 -7.43 -15.20
N GLN A 88 21.01 -8.77 -15.25
CA GLN A 88 22.20 -9.63 -15.42
C GLN A 88 22.02 -10.68 -16.53
N GLU A 89 20.85 -10.68 -17.19
CA GLU A 89 20.49 -11.63 -18.23
C GLU A 89 19.69 -10.95 -19.34
N ILE A 90 19.74 -11.54 -20.53
CA ILE A 90 18.90 -11.14 -21.65
C ILE A 90 18.36 -12.35 -22.40
N ARG A 91 17.12 -12.27 -22.86
CA ARG A 91 16.53 -13.28 -23.74
C ARG A 91 17.27 -13.32 -25.07
N HIS A 92 17.55 -14.51 -25.59
CA HIS A 92 18.18 -14.71 -26.89
C HIS A 92 17.20 -15.13 -27.99
N ASP A 93 15.91 -15.27 -27.67
CA ASP A 93 14.83 -15.55 -28.62
C ASP A 93 14.03 -14.29 -28.98
N THR A 94 14.56 -13.09 -28.74
CA THR A 94 13.87 -11.81 -29.00
C THR A 94 13.44 -11.62 -30.46
N ALA A 95 14.15 -12.24 -31.42
CA ALA A 95 13.84 -12.14 -32.85
C ALA A 95 12.50 -12.76 -33.25
N ILE A 96 11.96 -13.71 -32.47
CA ILE A 96 10.68 -14.38 -32.77
C ILE A 96 9.49 -13.77 -32.02
N HIS A 97 9.73 -12.76 -31.17
CA HIS A 97 8.71 -12.07 -30.37
C HIS A 97 8.63 -10.60 -30.82
N PRO A 98 7.72 -10.23 -31.73
CA PRO A 98 7.60 -8.85 -32.21
C PRO A 98 7.23 -7.84 -31.11
N GLU A 99 6.67 -8.30 -30.00
CA GLU A 99 6.22 -7.48 -28.87
C GLU A 99 7.31 -7.09 -27.87
N VAL A 100 8.57 -7.54 -28.05
CA VAL A 100 9.69 -7.20 -27.13
C VAL A 100 10.70 -6.22 -27.73
N THR A 101 10.19 -5.13 -28.30
CA THR A 101 10.99 -4.15 -29.05
C THR A 101 12.15 -3.54 -28.25
N LEU A 102 11.98 -3.30 -26.95
CA LEU A 102 13.04 -2.73 -26.11
C LEU A 102 14.13 -3.76 -25.84
N ARG A 103 13.75 -5.01 -25.56
CA ARG A 103 14.74 -6.11 -25.47
C ARG A 103 15.42 -6.39 -26.80
N GLN A 104 14.73 -6.27 -27.93
CA GLN A 104 15.37 -6.39 -29.25
C GLN A 104 16.42 -5.30 -29.44
N LYS A 105 16.09 -4.05 -29.09
CA LYS A 105 17.03 -2.92 -29.13
C LYS A 105 18.23 -3.14 -28.21
N MET A 106 17.98 -3.58 -26.98
CA MET A 106 19.03 -3.92 -26.02
C MET A 106 19.92 -5.04 -26.55
N PHE A 107 19.32 -6.14 -27.02
CA PHE A 107 20.02 -7.30 -27.57
C PHE A 107 20.89 -6.93 -28.78
N ALA A 108 20.38 -6.11 -29.69
CA ALA A 108 21.12 -5.66 -30.87
C ALA A 108 22.36 -4.82 -30.52
N ARG A 109 22.39 -4.16 -29.36
CA ARG A 109 23.57 -3.42 -28.88
C ARG A 109 24.63 -4.32 -28.26
N LEU A 110 24.27 -5.49 -27.72
CA LEU A 110 25.23 -6.32 -26.97
C LEU A 110 26.28 -6.94 -27.92
N PRO A 111 27.57 -6.60 -27.76
CA PRO A 111 28.65 -7.26 -28.48
C PRO A 111 28.87 -8.67 -27.90
N GLU A 112 29.41 -9.57 -28.72
CA GLU A 112 29.71 -10.95 -28.29
C GLU A 112 30.63 -11.03 -27.06
N SER A 113 31.46 -10.02 -26.84
CA SER A 113 32.40 -9.94 -25.71
C SER A 113 31.74 -9.69 -24.36
N TRP A 114 30.49 -9.20 -24.31
CA TRP A 114 29.80 -8.88 -23.06
C TRP A 114 29.02 -10.05 -22.48
N TYR A 115 28.82 -11.14 -23.22
CA TYR A 115 28.21 -12.33 -22.64
C TYR A 115 29.15 -12.99 -21.63
N LEU A 116 28.60 -13.45 -20.51
CA LEU A 116 29.35 -14.25 -19.55
C LEU A 116 29.64 -15.63 -20.18
N ARG A 117 30.89 -16.07 -20.09
CA ARG A 117 31.36 -17.30 -20.71
C ARG A 117 31.99 -18.23 -19.68
N ASP A 118 32.11 -19.48 -20.07
CA ASP A 118 32.95 -20.45 -19.37
C ASP A 118 34.37 -20.46 -19.95
N ALA A 119 35.29 -21.18 -19.30
CA ALA A 119 36.69 -21.28 -19.74
C ALA A 119 36.85 -21.91 -21.14
N SER A 120 35.81 -22.56 -21.67
CA SER A 120 35.76 -23.10 -23.03
C SER A 120 35.05 -22.17 -24.01
N THR A 121 34.81 -20.92 -23.62
CA THR A 121 34.19 -19.83 -24.40
C THR A 121 32.69 -19.99 -24.69
N PHE A 122 32.01 -20.95 -24.08
CA PHE A 122 30.57 -21.11 -24.25
C PHE A 122 29.80 -20.08 -23.41
N LYS A 123 28.72 -19.52 -23.97
CA LYS A 123 27.84 -18.60 -23.24
C LYS A 123 27.12 -19.35 -22.13
N ILE A 124 27.04 -18.74 -20.96
CA ILE A 124 26.35 -19.30 -19.80
C ILE A 124 24.90 -18.83 -19.75
N SER A 125 24.00 -19.71 -19.33
CA SER A 125 22.57 -19.44 -19.11
C SER A 125 22.18 -19.93 -17.71
N PHE A 126 21.42 -19.12 -16.96
CA PHE A 126 20.73 -19.59 -15.76
C PHE A 126 19.27 -19.91 -16.09
N TRP A 127 18.54 -18.93 -16.62
CA TRP A 127 17.17 -19.16 -17.09
C TRP A 127 17.12 -19.67 -18.53
N ASN A 128 16.17 -20.56 -18.79
CA ASN A 128 15.92 -21.07 -20.14
C ASN A 128 15.68 -19.90 -21.13
N LYS A 129 16.28 -19.98 -22.31
CA LYS A 129 16.21 -18.98 -23.39
C LYS A 129 16.87 -17.63 -23.10
N THR A 130 17.70 -17.54 -22.07
CA THR A 130 18.48 -16.33 -21.75
C THR A 130 19.97 -16.58 -21.86
N TRP A 131 20.75 -15.52 -22.00
CA TRP A 131 22.19 -15.53 -21.79
C TRP A 131 22.54 -14.57 -20.66
N MET A 132 23.47 -15.02 -19.81
CA MET A 132 24.08 -14.21 -18.78
C MET A 132 24.96 -13.13 -19.40
N ILE A 133 24.94 -11.94 -18.82
CA ILE A 133 25.76 -10.81 -19.24
C ILE A 133 26.84 -10.57 -18.20
N ASN A 134 28.08 -10.40 -18.64
CA ASN A 134 29.21 -10.09 -17.79
C ASN A 134 29.13 -8.63 -17.33
N VAL A 135 28.66 -8.43 -16.09
CA VAL A 135 28.53 -7.09 -15.48
C VAL A 135 29.83 -6.59 -14.85
N THR A 136 30.92 -7.37 -14.90
CA THR A 136 32.19 -7.03 -14.24
C THR A 136 33.02 -6.06 -15.08
N ASP A 137 33.99 -5.40 -14.45
CA ASP A 137 35.02 -4.65 -15.18
C ASP A 137 36.08 -5.56 -15.85
N GLY A 138 35.98 -6.89 -15.67
CA GLY A 138 36.77 -7.88 -16.41
C GLY A 138 36.30 -8.05 -17.86
N ALA A 139 35.03 -7.72 -18.15
CA ALA A 139 34.50 -7.77 -19.51
C ALA A 139 35.32 -6.86 -20.47
N PRO A 140 35.60 -7.28 -21.71
CA PRO A 140 36.23 -6.42 -22.69
C PRO A 140 35.41 -5.16 -22.98
N LEU A 141 36.10 -4.02 -23.12
CA LEU A 141 35.45 -2.78 -23.56
C LEU A 141 34.98 -2.92 -25.01
N ASP A 142 33.79 -2.38 -25.28
CA ASP A 142 33.29 -2.17 -26.63
C ASP A 142 32.82 -0.72 -26.76
N GLN A 143 33.37 0.02 -27.72
CA GLN A 143 33.12 1.45 -27.89
C GLN A 143 33.35 2.28 -26.61
N GLY A 144 34.29 1.85 -25.77
CA GLY A 144 34.63 2.53 -24.52
C GLY A 144 33.66 2.30 -23.36
N GLU A 145 32.66 1.43 -23.51
CA GLU A 145 31.73 1.05 -22.46
C GLU A 145 31.76 -0.46 -22.16
N ARG A 146 31.23 -0.83 -20.99
CA ARG A 146 30.84 -2.20 -20.63
C ARG A 146 29.34 -2.24 -20.36
N PHE A 147 28.78 -3.43 -20.15
CA PHE A 147 27.37 -3.54 -19.84
C PHE A 147 26.96 -2.79 -18.56
N ASN A 148 27.83 -2.73 -17.55
CA ASN A 148 27.62 -1.97 -16.31
C ASN A 148 27.67 -0.43 -16.49
N ASP A 149 28.06 0.05 -17.68
CA ASP A 149 27.95 1.45 -18.10
C ASP A 149 26.74 1.66 -19.04
N TYR A 150 26.48 0.68 -19.91
CA TYR A 150 25.42 0.70 -20.89
C TYR A 150 24.01 0.59 -20.29
N LEU A 151 23.74 -0.39 -19.41
CA LEU A 151 22.39 -0.58 -18.86
C LEU A 151 21.85 0.65 -18.12
N PRO A 152 22.63 1.34 -17.25
CA PRO A 152 22.22 2.61 -16.66
C PRO A 152 21.83 3.68 -17.68
N ARG A 153 22.55 3.74 -18.81
CA ARG A 153 22.27 4.67 -19.90
C ARG A 153 20.99 4.30 -20.64
N PHE A 154 20.80 3.02 -20.95
CA PHE A 154 19.57 2.52 -21.57
C PHE A 154 18.34 2.81 -20.70
N ILE A 155 18.46 2.63 -19.38
CA ILE A 155 17.37 2.93 -18.43
C ILE A 155 16.97 4.40 -18.47
N ASP A 156 17.96 5.30 -18.43
CA ASP A 156 17.74 6.74 -18.50
C ASP A 156 17.12 7.14 -19.86
N GLU A 157 17.80 6.79 -20.96
CA GLU A 157 17.50 7.28 -22.31
C GLU A 157 16.29 6.61 -22.97
N GLU A 158 15.99 5.34 -22.64
CA GLU A 158 14.97 4.54 -23.34
C GLU A 158 13.77 4.16 -22.47
N ILE A 159 13.93 4.08 -21.15
CA ILE A 159 12.86 3.67 -20.23
C ILE A 159 12.29 4.90 -19.53
N LEU A 160 13.08 5.57 -18.69
CA LEU A 160 12.59 6.67 -17.84
C LEU A 160 12.28 7.94 -18.65
N ALA A 161 12.97 8.17 -19.77
CA ALA A 161 12.70 9.31 -20.67
C ALA A 161 11.26 9.37 -21.19
N THR A 162 10.50 8.27 -21.15
CA THR A 162 9.08 8.26 -21.55
C THR A 162 8.16 9.01 -20.58
N GLY A 163 8.60 9.22 -19.33
CA GLY A 163 7.79 9.82 -18.26
C GLY A 163 6.63 8.94 -17.77
N LEU A 164 6.60 7.65 -18.12
CA LEU A 164 5.53 6.73 -17.71
C LEU A 164 5.79 6.05 -16.35
N TRP A 165 7.05 6.01 -15.91
CA TRP A 165 7.53 5.20 -14.80
C TRP A 165 7.94 6.05 -13.61
N ASP A 166 7.63 5.57 -12.40
CA ASP A 166 8.11 6.16 -11.14
C ASP A 166 9.49 5.61 -10.74
N GLY A 167 9.98 4.62 -11.49
CA GLY A 167 11.27 4.00 -11.22
C GLY A 167 11.47 2.65 -11.90
N ILE A 168 12.49 1.92 -11.44
CA ILE A 168 12.96 0.66 -12.00
C ILE A 168 12.91 -0.44 -10.95
N PHE A 169 12.49 -1.63 -11.38
CA PHE A 169 12.66 -2.88 -10.65
C PHE A 169 13.73 -3.72 -11.37
N TYR A 170 14.91 -3.82 -10.76
CA TYR A 170 15.99 -4.66 -11.26
C TYR A 170 15.82 -6.10 -10.82
N ASP A 171 15.62 -6.99 -11.78
CA ASP A 171 15.56 -8.42 -11.52
C ASP A 171 16.91 -9.11 -11.72
N ASN A 172 17.07 -10.28 -11.11
CA ASN A 172 18.32 -11.04 -11.06
C ASN A 172 19.51 -10.19 -10.60
N LEU A 173 19.32 -9.34 -9.58
CA LEU A 173 20.39 -8.49 -9.06
C LEU A 173 21.28 -9.28 -8.07
N TRP A 174 21.89 -10.37 -8.53
CA TRP A 174 22.71 -11.24 -7.68
C TRP A 174 24.01 -10.55 -7.25
N ASP A 175 24.46 -10.85 -6.04
CA ASP A 175 25.75 -10.46 -5.47
C ASP A 175 26.82 -11.55 -5.53
N SER A 176 26.46 -12.72 -6.04
CA SER A 176 27.40 -13.81 -6.28
C SER A 176 26.93 -14.68 -7.44
N VAL A 177 27.89 -15.14 -8.24
CA VAL A 177 27.66 -16.03 -9.40
C VAL A 177 28.66 -17.19 -9.45
N SER A 178 29.49 -17.39 -8.41
CA SER A 178 30.46 -18.49 -8.38
C SER A 178 29.88 -19.89 -8.34
N TRP A 179 28.57 -20.02 -8.10
CA TRP A 179 27.83 -21.28 -8.15
C TRP A 179 27.36 -21.62 -9.57
N LEU A 180 27.35 -20.65 -10.47
CA LEU A 180 26.84 -20.78 -11.83
C LEU A 180 27.75 -21.69 -12.66
N ASN A 181 27.15 -22.49 -13.55
CA ASN A 181 27.87 -23.43 -14.42
C ASN A 181 28.87 -24.35 -13.67
N GLY A 182 28.55 -24.74 -12.43
CA GLY A 182 29.44 -25.55 -11.60
C GLY A 182 30.73 -24.85 -11.19
N GLY A 183 30.76 -23.50 -11.21
CA GLY A 183 31.93 -22.68 -10.93
C GLY A 183 32.85 -22.46 -12.14
N ASN A 184 32.52 -23.00 -13.31
CA ASN A 184 33.27 -22.76 -14.54
C ASN A 184 32.77 -21.47 -15.21
N VAL A 185 33.28 -20.34 -14.73
CA VAL A 185 32.95 -19.00 -15.20
C VAL A 185 34.26 -18.26 -15.45
N ASP A 186 34.39 -17.68 -16.64
CA ASP A 186 35.52 -16.88 -17.12
C ASP A 186 35.00 -15.46 -17.42
N ILE A 187 35.36 -14.49 -16.57
CA ILE A 187 34.92 -13.09 -16.71
C ILE A 187 35.88 -12.23 -17.53
N ASN A 188 37.05 -12.73 -17.92
CA ASN A 188 38.06 -11.95 -18.64
C ASN A 188 38.41 -12.51 -20.04
N ASN A 189 37.89 -13.69 -20.39
CA ASN A 189 38.13 -14.47 -21.60
C ASN A 189 39.59 -14.92 -21.80
N ASP A 190 40.32 -15.23 -20.73
CA ASP A 190 41.68 -15.76 -20.78
C ASP A 190 41.73 -17.30 -20.95
N GLY A 191 40.58 -17.97 -20.94
CA GLY A 191 40.45 -19.42 -21.07
C GLY A 191 40.62 -20.17 -19.75
N SER A 192 40.58 -19.46 -18.61
CA SER A 192 40.63 -20.03 -17.26
C SER A 192 39.45 -19.52 -16.45
N ALA A 193 38.83 -20.41 -15.66
CA ALA A 193 37.78 -19.98 -14.75
C ALA A 193 38.38 -19.24 -13.54
N GLU A 194 37.74 -18.14 -13.10
CA GLU A 194 38.17 -17.44 -11.89
C GLU A 194 37.87 -18.24 -10.62
N SER A 195 38.62 -17.97 -9.55
CA SER A 195 38.25 -18.48 -8.24
C SER A 195 36.93 -17.86 -7.76
N ALA A 196 36.19 -18.58 -6.91
CA ALA A 196 34.92 -18.09 -6.37
C ALA A 196 35.04 -16.71 -5.67
N LEU A 197 36.18 -16.45 -5.01
CA LEU A 197 36.43 -15.18 -4.34
C LEU A 197 36.62 -14.04 -5.35
N GLU A 198 37.48 -14.24 -6.36
CA GLU A 198 37.76 -13.25 -7.40
C GLU A 198 36.50 -12.92 -8.19
N LEU A 199 35.76 -13.95 -8.60
CA LEU A 199 34.52 -13.82 -9.36
C LEU A 199 33.46 -13.03 -8.61
N ASN A 200 33.15 -13.40 -7.36
CA ASN A 200 32.12 -12.71 -6.59
C ASN A 200 32.53 -11.26 -6.27
N GLN A 201 33.81 -10.99 -5.96
CA GLN A 201 34.29 -9.62 -5.75
C GLN A 201 34.19 -8.77 -7.02
N ALA A 202 34.54 -9.33 -8.18
CA ALA A 202 34.43 -8.64 -9.46
C ALA A 202 32.96 -8.38 -9.82
N TRP A 203 32.08 -9.35 -9.56
CA TRP A 203 30.63 -9.23 -9.75
C TRP A 203 30.04 -8.11 -8.89
N GLN A 204 30.30 -8.15 -7.58
CA GLN A 204 29.84 -7.13 -6.63
C GLN A 204 30.29 -5.72 -7.01
N LYS A 205 31.56 -5.56 -7.42
CA LYS A 205 32.08 -4.28 -7.92
C LYS A 205 31.35 -3.81 -9.18
N GLY A 206 31.14 -4.72 -10.13
CA GLY A 206 30.43 -4.44 -11.39
C GLY A 206 28.99 -3.97 -11.17
N VAL A 207 28.23 -4.71 -10.35
CA VAL A 207 26.85 -4.34 -9.99
C VAL A 207 26.80 -3.05 -9.19
N THR A 208 27.72 -2.84 -8.24
CA THR A 208 27.80 -1.59 -7.47
C THR A 208 28.08 -0.39 -8.40
N LYS A 209 28.97 -0.56 -9.39
CA LYS A 209 29.23 0.45 -10.41
C LYS A 209 27.98 0.73 -11.24
N MET A 210 27.25 -0.30 -11.68
CA MET A 210 25.99 -0.17 -12.41
C MET A 210 24.92 0.62 -11.62
N LEU A 211 24.70 0.28 -10.35
CA LEU A 211 23.74 0.99 -9.48
C LEU A 211 24.14 2.45 -9.26
N ARG A 212 25.42 2.70 -8.99
CA ARG A 212 25.97 4.07 -8.86
C ARG A 212 25.79 4.87 -10.15
N ASN A 213 26.11 4.27 -11.30
CA ASN A 213 25.94 4.91 -12.60
C ASN A 213 24.47 5.22 -12.87
N THR A 214 23.55 4.34 -12.48
CA THR A 214 22.11 4.61 -12.61
C THR A 214 21.73 5.82 -11.78
N ARG A 215 22.11 5.88 -10.50
CA ARG A 215 21.86 7.05 -9.63
C ARG A 215 22.50 8.33 -10.16
N ASN A 216 23.70 8.27 -10.72
CA ASN A 216 24.36 9.45 -11.30
C ASN A 216 23.59 10.03 -12.49
N ARG A 217 22.84 9.19 -13.23
CA ARG A 217 22.05 9.63 -14.38
C ARG A 217 20.67 10.11 -13.99
N VAL A 218 19.97 9.33 -13.16
CA VAL A 218 18.54 9.54 -12.89
C VAL A 218 18.28 10.25 -11.56
N GLY A 219 19.30 10.38 -10.70
CA GLY A 219 19.16 10.95 -9.37
C GLY A 219 18.42 10.05 -8.38
N TYR A 220 17.89 10.69 -7.34
CA TYR A 220 17.21 10.02 -6.22
C TYR A 220 15.69 10.23 -6.22
N ASP A 221 15.15 10.92 -7.24
CA ASP A 221 13.72 11.14 -7.40
C ASP A 221 12.99 9.88 -7.91
N TYR A 222 13.70 8.99 -8.62
CA TYR A 222 13.18 7.70 -9.07
C TYR A 222 13.38 6.59 -8.04
N ILE A 223 12.39 5.71 -7.92
CA ILE A 223 12.43 4.53 -7.06
C ILE A 223 13.27 3.42 -7.73
N LEU A 224 14.28 2.90 -7.04
CA LEU A 224 15.03 1.71 -7.52
C LEU A 224 14.79 0.54 -6.56
N LEU A 225 14.07 -0.49 -7.03
CA LEU A 225 13.90 -1.74 -6.29
C LEU A 225 14.71 -2.86 -6.95
N ALA A 226 15.04 -3.87 -6.16
CA ALA A 226 15.74 -5.05 -6.63
C ALA A 226 14.99 -6.35 -6.29
N ASN A 227 15.23 -7.41 -7.05
CA ASN A 227 15.02 -8.79 -6.62
C ASN A 227 16.35 -9.44 -6.22
N SER A 228 16.28 -10.60 -5.56
CA SER A 228 17.39 -11.52 -5.26
C SER A 228 18.32 -11.16 -4.08
N SER A 229 19.04 -10.03 -4.09
CA SER A 229 20.17 -9.83 -3.15
C SER A 229 19.93 -8.86 -1.99
N SER A 230 20.39 -9.25 -0.79
CA SER A 230 20.45 -8.42 0.42
C SER A 230 21.85 -7.84 0.66
N PHE A 231 22.73 -7.86 -0.34
CA PHE A 231 24.11 -7.42 -0.17
C PHE A 231 24.19 -5.94 0.26
N GLY A 232 24.89 -5.69 1.36
CA GLY A 232 24.88 -4.40 2.05
C GLY A 232 25.31 -3.23 1.19
N ASP A 233 26.32 -3.41 0.32
CA ASP A 233 26.87 -2.32 -0.50
C ASP A 233 25.94 -1.92 -1.66
N TYR A 234 24.93 -2.73 -2.01
CA TYR A 234 23.91 -2.35 -2.98
C TYR A 234 22.87 -1.41 -2.37
N GLN A 235 22.59 -1.55 -1.07
CA GLN A 235 21.46 -0.90 -0.41
C GLN A 235 21.50 0.64 -0.46
N PRO A 236 22.66 1.32 -0.34
CA PRO A 236 22.74 2.79 -0.47
C PRO A 236 22.28 3.37 -1.81
N PHE A 237 22.05 2.52 -2.82
CA PHE A 237 21.54 2.92 -4.13
C PHE A 237 20.08 2.52 -4.35
N LEU A 238 19.49 1.69 -3.49
CA LEU A 238 18.15 1.15 -3.66
C LEU A 238 17.16 1.86 -2.72
N ASN A 239 15.87 1.76 -3.02
CA ASN A 239 14.76 2.13 -2.14
C ASN A 239 14.18 0.90 -1.41
N GLY A 240 14.53 -0.30 -1.85
CA GLY A 240 14.08 -1.55 -1.27
C GLY A 240 14.34 -2.75 -2.16
N ARG A 241 13.79 -3.89 -1.75
CA ARG A 241 13.82 -5.12 -2.54
C ARG A 241 12.57 -5.95 -2.34
N MET A 242 12.36 -6.85 -3.29
CA MET A 242 11.46 -7.98 -3.15
C MET A 242 12.17 -9.16 -2.47
N PHE A 243 11.47 -9.80 -1.54
CA PHE A 243 11.72 -11.14 -1.07
C PHE A 243 10.72 -12.04 -1.78
N GLU A 244 11.20 -12.76 -2.80
CA GLU A 244 10.38 -13.57 -3.70
C GLU A 244 10.12 -14.97 -3.11
N ASP A 245 8.89 -15.45 -3.29
CA ASP A 245 8.34 -16.63 -2.63
C ASP A 245 8.59 -16.64 -1.11
N PHE A 246 8.38 -15.49 -0.48
CA PHE A 246 8.58 -15.25 0.94
C PHE A 246 7.90 -16.32 1.83
N PRO A 247 8.62 -16.87 2.84
CA PRO A 247 10.04 -16.64 3.12
C PRO A 247 10.95 -17.23 2.05
N SER A 248 11.85 -16.40 1.50
CA SER A 248 12.75 -16.82 0.43
C SER A 248 13.73 -17.86 0.97
N VAL A 249 13.77 -19.04 0.35
CA VAL A 249 14.55 -20.19 0.83
C VAL A 249 16.07 -19.98 0.75
N TYR A 250 16.52 -19.09 -0.12
CA TYR A 250 17.91 -18.73 -0.33
C TYR A 250 18.36 -17.53 0.51
N GLU A 251 17.47 -16.96 1.32
CA GLU A 251 17.75 -15.81 2.15
C GLU A 251 18.09 -16.26 3.58
N GLN A 252 19.32 -15.98 4.04
CA GLN A 252 19.87 -16.47 5.31
C GLN A 252 19.69 -17.99 5.48
N ASP A 253 18.89 -18.43 6.46
CA ASP A 253 18.58 -19.83 6.75
C ASP A 253 17.27 -20.30 6.10
N GLY A 254 16.69 -19.49 5.21
CA GLY A 254 15.43 -19.76 4.53
C GLY A 254 14.20 -19.67 5.44
N THR A 255 14.36 -19.34 6.72
CA THR A 255 13.25 -19.23 7.65
C THR A 255 12.61 -17.84 7.58
N TRP A 256 11.38 -17.74 8.07
CA TRP A 256 10.72 -16.44 8.28
C TRP A 256 11.58 -15.50 9.14
N GLN A 257 12.21 -16.02 10.20
CA GLN A 257 13.02 -15.20 11.10
C GLN A 257 14.32 -14.75 10.43
N GLY A 258 14.97 -15.61 9.65
CA GLY A 258 16.15 -15.25 8.86
C GLY A 258 15.86 -14.14 7.85
N ASN A 259 14.78 -14.30 7.08
CA ASN A 259 14.32 -13.29 6.12
C ASN A 259 14.02 -11.95 6.81
N VAL A 260 13.24 -11.97 7.90
CA VAL A 260 12.89 -10.74 8.66
C VAL A 260 14.11 -10.10 9.29
N ASN A 261 15.02 -10.88 9.86
CA ASN A 261 16.27 -10.36 10.41
C ASN A 261 17.07 -9.64 9.32
N ASN A 262 17.21 -10.24 8.15
CA ASN A 262 17.98 -9.61 7.09
C ASN A 262 17.32 -8.35 6.56
N TYR A 263 15.99 -8.37 6.34
CA TYR A 263 15.21 -7.17 6.01
C TYR A 263 15.47 -6.04 7.02
N GLN A 264 15.42 -6.32 8.33
CA GLN A 264 15.65 -5.32 9.36
C GLN A 264 17.08 -4.75 9.35
N GLU A 265 18.07 -5.55 8.97
CA GLU A 265 19.45 -5.07 8.81
C GLU A 265 19.60 -4.17 7.59
N ILE A 266 19.15 -4.61 6.42
CA ILE A 266 19.34 -3.85 5.17
C ILE A 266 18.51 -2.56 5.12
N LYS A 267 17.36 -2.49 5.80
CA LYS A 267 16.53 -1.27 5.83
C LYS A 267 17.22 -0.06 6.44
N LYS A 268 18.29 -0.28 7.21
CA LYS A 268 19.08 0.79 7.84
C LYS A 268 20.02 1.48 6.83
N LEU A 269 20.26 0.85 5.69
CA LEU A 269 21.27 1.26 4.70
C LEU A 269 20.66 1.92 3.45
N ILE A 270 19.34 1.93 3.34
CA ILE A 270 18.63 2.16 2.09
C ILE A 270 18.20 3.62 1.90
N VAL A 271 17.94 4.00 0.65
CA VAL A 271 17.41 5.32 0.27
C VAL A 271 15.94 5.43 0.65
N GLN A 272 15.53 6.55 1.23
CA GLN A 272 14.12 6.83 1.48
C GLN A 272 13.37 7.20 0.19
N PRO A 273 12.09 6.83 0.03
CA PRO A 273 11.31 6.01 0.96
C PRO A 273 11.72 4.54 0.94
N ASN A 274 11.61 3.87 2.09
CA ASN A 274 11.74 2.41 2.18
C ASN A 274 10.52 1.72 1.53
N ILE A 275 10.77 0.83 0.57
CA ILE A 275 9.73 0.07 -0.14
C ILE A 275 10.18 -1.37 -0.31
N TYR A 276 9.78 -2.24 0.62
CA TYR A 276 10.01 -3.68 0.52
C TYR A 276 8.77 -4.39 0.01
N ILE A 277 8.98 -5.54 -0.62
CA ILE A 277 7.88 -6.40 -1.05
C ILE A 277 8.12 -7.79 -0.49
N PHE A 278 7.16 -8.34 0.25
CA PHE A 278 7.09 -9.78 0.44
C PHE A 278 6.14 -10.32 -0.63
N ASN A 279 6.72 -10.99 -1.62
CA ASN A 279 5.97 -11.68 -2.65
C ASN A 279 5.84 -13.14 -2.22
N SER A 280 4.63 -13.70 -2.23
CA SER A 280 4.43 -15.14 -2.03
C SER A 280 3.78 -15.74 -3.27
N THR A 281 4.16 -16.97 -3.64
CA THR A 281 3.65 -17.59 -4.87
C THR A 281 2.82 -18.83 -4.57
N ASN A 282 1.76 -19.10 -5.33
CA ASN A 282 1.04 -20.37 -5.25
C ASN A 282 0.20 -20.64 -6.50
N THR A 283 0.22 -21.89 -6.95
CA THR A 283 -0.78 -22.41 -7.89
C THR A 283 -1.48 -23.63 -7.32
N PRO A 284 -2.83 -23.67 -7.29
CA PRO A 284 -3.79 -22.64 -7.74
C PRO A 284 -3.94 -21.42 -6.80
N LYS A 285 -4.73 -20.39 -7.19
CA LYS A 285 -4.84 -19.10 -6.47
C LYS A 285 -5.41 -19.18 -5.04
N ASP A 286 -6.11 -20.26 -4.73
CA ASP A 286 -7.03 -20.42 -3.59
C ASP A 286 -6.36 -21.00 -2.33
N ASN A 287 -5.02 -21.00 -2.27
CA ASN A 287 -4.29 -21.23 -1.03
C ASN A 287 -4.34 -19.98 -0.13
N TYR A 288 -5.52 -19.74 0.45
CA TYR A 288 -5.81 -18.58 1.27
C TYR A 288 -4.93 -18.49 2.52
N SER A 289 -4.52 -19.63 3.09
CA SER A 289 -3.62 -19.63 4.25
C SER A 289 -2.22 -19.13 3.89
N LYS A 290 -1.64 -19.60 2.76
CA LYS A 290 -0.34 -19.08 2.28
C LYS A 290 -0.44 -17.59 1.92
N MET A 291 -1.53 -17.17 1.27
CA MET A 291 -1.79 -15.76 0.96
C MET A 291 -1.86 -14.91 2.24
N ARG A 292 -2.69 -15.30 3.22
CA ARG A 292 -2.82 -14.58 4.50
C ARG A 292 -1.51 -14.56 5.28
N TYR A 293 -0.75 -15.65 5.27
CA TYR A 293 0.53 -15.72 5.96
C TYR A 293 1.53 -14.68 5.44
N GLY A 294 1.66 -14.54 4.11
CA GLY A 294 2.50 -13.51 3.49
C GLY A 294 1.97 -12.09 3.72
N LEU A 295 0.65 -11.88 3.56
CA LEU A 295 0.00 -10.59 3.77
C LEU A 295 0.19 -10.09 5.20
N VAL A 296 -0.12 -10.93 6.20
CA VAL A 296 0.01 -10.54 7.60
C VAL A 296 1.47 -10.41 8.01
N SER A 297 2.39 -11.21 7.44
CA SER A 297 3.83 -10.99 7.63
C SER A 297 4.26 -9.59 7.17
N SER A 298 3.71 -9.10 6.05
CA SER A 298 3.97 -7.74 5.55
C SER A 298 3.39 -6.67 6.48
N LEU A 299 2.14 -6.87 6.93
CA LEU A 299 1.44 -5.97 7.87
C LEU A 299 2.15 -5.83 9.23
N LEU A 300 3.09 -6.70 9.59
CA LEU A 300 3.90 -6.51 10.79
C LEU A 300 4.87 -5.32 10.70
N PHE A 301 5.07 -4.77 9.50
CA PHE A 301 6.01 -3.68 9.22
C PHE A 301 5.33 -2.50 8.50
N ASN A 302 5.96 -1.32 8.49
CA ASN A 302 5.34 -0.10 7.92
C ASN A 302 5.64 0.07 6.42
N ASP A 303 6.75 -0.49 5.97
CA ASP A 303 7.42 -0.25 4.70
C ASP A 303 7.42 -1.50 3.80
N VAL A 304 6.58 -2.51 4.13
CA VAL A 304 6.49 -3.78 3.40
C VAL A 304 5.12 -3.87 2.72
N TYR A 305 5.14 -3.96 1.40
CA TYR A 305 4.00 -4.24 0.54
C TYR A 305 3.88 -5.75 0.35
N PHE A 306 2.66 -6.23 0.12
CA PHE A 306 2.41 -7.64 -0.14
C PHE A 306 2.04 -7.89 -1.62
N SER A 307 2.66 -8.89 -2.24
CA SER A 307 2.29 -9.39 -3.57
C SER A 307 1.99 -10.89 -3.50
N PHE A 308 1.02 -11.35 -4.30
CA PHE A 308 0.68 -12.77 -4.43
C PHE A 308 0.35 -13.15 -5.88
N ASP A 309 1.08 -14.13 -6.42
CA ASP A 309 0.95 -14.58 -7.80
C ASP A 309 1.23 -16.09 -7.93
N ASN A 310 1.32 -16.59 -9.16
CA ASN A 310 1.25 -18.02 -9.44
C ASN A 310 2.51 -18.78 -9.04
N SER A 311 3.68 -18.34 -9.52
CA SER A 311 4.96 -18.98 -9.28
C SER A 311 6.08 -18.02 -9.64
N ILE A 312 7.31 -18.34 -9.24
CA ILE A 312 8.53 -17.65 -9.71
C ILE A 312 8.76 -17.71 -11.24
N TYR A 313 7.93 -18.47 -11.96
CA TYR A 313 7.96 -18.60 -13.43
C TYR A 313 6.81 -17.86 -14.12
N ASP A 314 5.79 -17.41 -13.39
CA ASP A 314 4.59 -16.79 -13.94
C ASP A 314 4.03 -15.72 -12.99
N HIS A 315 4.29 -14.46 -13.34
CA HIS A 315 3.79 -13.26 -12.68
C HIS A 315 2.74 -12.56 -13.55
N GLY A 316 1.77 -13.30 -14.08
CA GLY A 316 0.79 -12.81 -15.07
C GLY A 316 -0.61 -12.58 -14.51
N GLN A 317 -0.77 -12.53 -13.19
CA GLN A 317 -2.07 -12.61 -12.53
C GLN A 317 -2.50 -11.30 -11.88
N THR A 318 -3.78 -10.97 -12.01
CA THR A 318 -4.41 -9.79 -11.36
C THR A 318 -5.28 -10.22 -10.17
N TRP A 319 -4.80 -11.17 -9.36
CA TRP A 319 -5.60 -11.81 -8.31
C TRP A 319 -5.91 -10.89 -7.14
N TRP A 320 -7.16 -10.92 -6.67
CA TRP A 320 -7.61 -10.07 -5.58
C TRP A 320 -8.28 -10.87 -4.49
N TYR A 321 -8.06 -10.43 -3.26
CA TYR A 321 -8.48 -11.12 -2.06
C TYR A 321 -9.32 -10.20 -1.16
N ASP A 322 -10.34 -10.77 -0.51
CA ASP A 322 -11.23 -10.07 0.43
C ASP A 322 -10.41 -9.34 1.52
N GLU A 323 -9.29 -9.92 1.93
CA GLU A 323 -8.34 -9.37 2.88
C GLU A 323 -7.67 -8.06 2.43
N TYR A 324 -7.66 -7.73 1.14
CA TYR A 324 -7.12 -6.46 0.65
C TYR A 324 -8.09 -5.28 0.82
N GLU A 325 -9.39 -5.57 0.99
CA GLU A 325 -10.45 -4.55 1.11
C GLU A 325 -10.62 -4.02 2.55
N VAL A 326 -9.91 -4.60 3.52
CA VAL A 326 -9.99 -4.18 4.91
C VAL A 326 -9.25 -2.86 5.11
N ALA A 327 -9.96 -1.84 5.58
CA ALA A 327 -9.35 -0.58 5.99
C ALA A 327 -8.86 -0.67 7.44
N LEU A 328 -7.65 -1.21 7.64
CA LEU A 328 -7.04 -1.27 8.98
C LEU A 328 -6.61 0.12 9.46
N GLY A 329 -6.31 1.04 8.54
CA GLY A 329 -5.77 2.36 8.84
C GLY A 329 -4.37 2.28 9.45
N ARG A 330 -3.96 3.31 10.21
CA ARG A 330 -2.63 3.35 10.84
C ARG A 330 -2.43 2.26 11.90
N ALA A 331 -1.21 1.77 12.01
CA ALA A 331 -0.80 0.92 13.12
C ALA A 331 -0.77 1.71 14.45
N LEU A 332 -1.19 1.07 15.54
CA LEU A 332 -1.16 1.62 16.90
C LEU A 332 0.16 1.35 17.62
N GLY A 333 1.00 0.48 17.06
CA GLY A 333 2.31 0.14 17.60
C GLY A 333 3.12 -0.75 16.67
N ILE A 334 4.29 -1.15 17.14
CA ILE A 334 5.12 -2.19 16.51
C ILE A 334 4.50 -3.57 16.74
N ALA A 335 4.79 -4.53 15.85
CA ALA A 335 4.42 -5.91 16.06
C ALA A 335 5.07 -6.50 17.33
N ARG A 336 4.37 -7.40 18.00
CA ARG A 336 4.85 -8.08 19.22
C ARG A 336 4.45 -9.55 19.23
N GLN A 337 5.28 -10.39 19.84
CA GLN A 337 4.91 -11.77 20.13
C GLN A 337 3.95 -11.84 21.32
N LEU A 338 3.02 -12.79 21.27
CA LEU A 338 2.13 -13.09 22.39
C LEU A 338 2.70 -14.24 23.23
N ASN A 339 3.24 -13.92 24.40
CA ASN A 339 3.77 -14.91 25.34
C ASN A 339 2.66 -15.35 26.31
N PHE A 340 2.03 -16.51 26.05
CA PHE A 340 0.92 -16.99 26.88
C PHE A 340 1.27 -18.08 27.90
N SER A 341 2.46 -18.70 27.80
CA SER A 341 3.13 -19.49 28.86
C SER A 341 4.44 -20.03 28.27
N GLN A 342 5.27 -20.72 29.06
CA GLN A 342 6.63 -21.17 28.70
C GLN A 342 6.74 -22.20 27.56
N ASN A 343 5.71 -22.35 26.72
CA ASN A 343 5.74 -23.15 25.50
C ASN A 343 5.71 -22.22 24.27
N PHE A 344 6.64 -22.47 23.35
CA PHE A 344 7.01 -21.66 22.17
C PHE A 344 5.87 -21.35 21.18
N ASN A 345 4.87 -20.57 21.60
CA ASN A 345 3.79 -20.11 20.74
C ASN A 345 4.30 -18.92 19.92
N ASN A 346 4.74 -19.17 18.68
CA ASN A 346 5.25 -18.16 17.74
C ASN A 346 4.09 -17.37 17.10
N ILE A 347 3.23 -16.79 17.96
CA ILE A 347 2.11 -15.93 17.55
C ILE A 347 2.56 -14.48 17.59
N TRP A 348 2.47 -13.80 16.46
CA TRP A 348 2.69 -12.36 16.38
C TRP A 348 1.38 -11.62 16.28
N ARG A 349 1.33 -10.45 16.91
CA ARG A 349 0.19 -9.53 16.87
C ARG A 349 0.66 -8.15 16.48
N ARG A 350 -0.15 -7.46 15.68
CA ARG A 350 -0.04 -6.01 15.51
C ARG A 350 -1.43 -5.38 15.49
N ASP A 351 -1.54 -4.27 16.21
CA ASP A 351 -2.79 -3.55 16.41
C ASP A 351 -2.86 -2.32 15.48
N PHE A 352 -4.05 -2.05 14.96
CA PHE A 352 -4.38 -0.96 14.05
C PHE A 352 -5.63 -0.24 14.55
N VAL A 353 -5.90 0.96 14.03
CA VAL A 353 -7.13 1.71 14.38
C VAL A 353 -8.38 0.89 14.04
N GLY A 354 -8.42 0.31 12.84
CA GLY A 354 -9.56 -0.44 12.31
C GLY A 354 -9.61 -1.91 12.73
N GLY A 355 -8.59 -2.44 13.43
CA GLY A 355 -8.53 -3.87 13.71
C GLY A 355 -7.21 -4.37 14.28
N MET A 356 -6.98 -5.68 14.19
CA MET A 356 -5.71 -6.31 14.52
C MET A 356 -5.36 -7.39 13.50
N VAL A 357 -4.08 -7.73 13.45
CA VAL A 357 -3.59 -8.88 12.68
C VAL A 357 -2.87 -9.85 13.62
N LEU A 358 -3.03 -11.15 13.34
CA LEU A 358 -2.45 -12.25 14.11
C LEU A 358 -1.76 -13.23 13.15
N LEU A 359 -0.47 -13.50 13.34
CA LEU A 359 0.31 -14.44 12.52
C LEU A 359 0.68 -15.66 13.35
N ASN A 360 0.37 -16.86 12.89
CA ASN A 360 0.93 -18.09 13.42
C ASN A 360 2.17 -18.50 12.63
N ASN A 361 3.33 -18.16 13.16
CA ASN A 361 4.63 -18.48 12.57
C ASN A 361 5.18 -19.84 13.07
N SER A 362 4.34 -20.68 13.70
CA SER A 362 4.68 -22.04 14.10
C SER A 362 4.23 -23.08 13.07
N ALA A 363 4.75 -24.31 13.20
CA ALA A 363 4.37 -25.46 12.37
C ALA A 363 3.15 -26.22 12.89
N SER A 364 2.53 -25.76 13.98
CA SER A 364 1.33 -26.37 14.57
C SER A 364 0.20 -25.35 14.66
N GLU A 365 -1.04 -25.85 14.69
CA GLU A 365 -2.20 -25.02 15.02
C GLU A 365 -2.06 -24.42 16.42
N GLN A 366 -2.52 -23.18 16.57
CA GLN A 366 -2.47 -22.44 17.82
C GLN A 366 -3.86 -21.94 18.18
N SER A 367 -4.27 -22.16 19.43
CA SER A 367 -5.53 -21.68 19.98
C SER A 367 -5.29 -20.83 21.22
N PHE A 368 -5.90 -19.64 21.28
CA PHE A 368 -5.75 -18.69 22.38
C PHE A 368 -6.95 -17.74 22.44
N THR A 369 -7.04 -16.95 23.51
CA THR A 369 -8.08 -15.94 23.68
C THR A 369 -7.55 -14.54 23.36
N ILE A 370 -8.44 -13.69 22.88
CA ILE A 370 -8.23 -12.26 22.70
C ILE A 370 -9.32 -11.48 23.46
N GLU A 371 -9.11 -10.18 23.64
CA GLU A 371 -10.13 -9.30 24.19
C GLU A 371 -11.37 -9.21 23.27
N SER A 372 -12.53 -8.85 23.85
CA SER A 372 -13.75 -8.60 23.08
C SER A 372 -13.64 -7.33 22.23
N GLY A 373 -14.59 -7.14 21.32
CA GLY A 373 -14.62 -5.97 20.42
C GLY A 373 -13.92 -6.20 19.08
N TYR A 374 -13.77 -7.45 18.66
CA TYR A 374 -13.25 -7.81 17.35
C TYR A 374 -14.12 -8.87 16.67
N ARG A 375 -14.14 -8.82 15.34
CA ARG A 375 -14.84 -9.76 14.47
C ARG A 375 -13.94 -10.20 13.33
N LYS A 376 -14.21 -11.39 12.82
CA LYS A 376 -13.64 -11.85 11.55
C LYS A 376 -14.08 -10.92 10.40
N LEU A 377 -13.27 -10.86 9.34
CA LEU A 377 -13.71 -10.25 8.08
C LEU A 377 -14.94 -10.98 7.56
N TYR A 378 -15.74 -10.32 6.74
CA TYR A 378 -16.82 -10.96 5.98
C TYR A 378 -16.37 -11.05 4.53
N GLY A 379 -16.14 -12.26 4.04
CA GLY A 379 -15.58 -12.51 2.72
C GLY A 379 -16.30 -13.66 2.00
N ALA A 380 -16.23 -13.64 0.66
CA ALA A 380 -16.83 -14.67 -0.19
C ALA A 380 -15.86 -15.79 -0.57
N GLN A 381 -14.55 -15.58 -0.40
CA GLN A 381 -13.52 -16.51 -0.87
C GLN A 381 -13.20 -17.65 0.11
N ASP A 382 -12.94 -17.31 1.38
CA ASP A 382 -12.73 -18.26 2.48
C ASP A 382 -13.76 -18.00 3.58
N VAL A 383 -14.99 -18.48 3.38
CA VAL A 383 -16.14 -18.18 4.25
C VAL A 383 -16.01 -18.73 5.67
N ILE A 384 -15.10 -19.69 5.90
CA ILE A 384 -14.86 -20.27 7.23
C ILE A 384 -14.00 -19.32 8.07
N VAL A 385 -12.95 -18.77 7.46
CA VAL A 385 -12.08 -17.82 8.13
C VAL A 385 -12.68 -16.41 8.13
N ASN A 386 -13.23 -15.98 7.01
CA ASN A 386 -13.90 -14.69 6.81
C ASN A 386 -15.41 -14.80 7.03
N SER A 387 -15.82 -15.33 8.19
CA SER A 387 -17.22 -15.59 8.54
C SER A 387 -17.99 -14.38 9.08
N GLY A 388 -17.32 -13.26 9.36
CA GLY A 388 -17.93 -12.03 9.86
C GLY A 388 -18.30 -12.00 11.34
N GLY A 389 -18.27 -13.14 12.04
CA GLY A 389 -18.68 -13.25 13.45
C GLY A 389 -17.71 -12.59 14.43
N GLU A 390 -18.25 -12.06 15.53
CA GLU A 390 -17.45 -11.61 16.68
C GLU A 390 -16.66 -12.79 17.27
N VAL A 391 -15.46 -12.51 17.76
CA VAL A 391 -14.54 -13.56 18.21
C VAL A 391 -13.72 -13.13 19.42
N THR A 392 -13.67 -14.01 20.42
CA THR A 392 -12.78 -13.91 21.59
C THR A 392 -11.91 -15.15 21.77
N GLN A 393 -12.28 -16.28 21.15
CA GLN A 393 -11.46 -17.48 21.06
C GLN A 393 -11.00 -17.67 19.62
N VAL A 394 -9.69 -17.67 19.42
CA VAL A 394 -9.05 -17.69 18.11
C VAL A 394 -8.30 -19.01 17.95
N THR A 395 -8.46 -19.62 16.77
CA THR A 395 -7.67 -20.77 16.32
C THR A 395 -7.07 -20.43 14.96
N ILE A 396 -5.75 -20.59 14.82
CA ILE A 396 -5.00 -20.29 13.60
C ILE A 396 -4.18 -21.52 13.21
N GLY A 397 -4.37 -22.00 11.98
CA GLY A 397 -3.63 -23.12 11.42
C GLY A 397 -2.11 -22.86 11.34
N PRO A 398 -1.30 -23.90 11.11
CA PRO A 398 0.14 -23.77 10.97
C PRO A 398 0.49 -22.89 9.76
N ARG A 399 1.41 -21.94 9.93
CA ARG A 399 1.82 -20.99 8.86
C ARG A 399 0.61 -20.31 8.19
N ASP A 400 -0.35 -19.89 9.00
CA ASP A 400 -1.52 -19.10 8.59
C ASP A 400 -1.62 -17.83 9.45
N ALA A 401 -2.57 -16.97 9.14
CA ALA A 401 -2.81 -15.73 9.84
C ALA A 401 -4.31 -15.37 9.86
N LEU A 402 -4.65 -14.38 10.68
CA LEU A 402 -5.97 -13.78 10.73
C LEU A 402 -5.87 -12.27 10.69
N ILE A 403 -6.81 -11.65 9.99
CA ILE A 403 -7.10 -10.22 10.07
C ILE A 403 -8.47 -10.09 10.74
N LEU A 404 -8.52 -9.32 11.81
CA LEU A 404 -9.74 -9.07 12.57
C LEU A 404 -10.07 -7.59 12.53
N GLN A 405 -11.33 -7.29 12.29
CA GLN A 405 -11.86 -5.93 12.29
C GLN A 405 -12.37 -5.57 13.67
N LYS A 406 -12.13 -4.34 14.12
CA LYS A 406 -12.68 -3.82 15.37
C LYS A 406 -14.19 -3.71 15.26
N VAL A 407 -14.91 -4.25 16.24
CA VAL A 407 -16.35 -4.07 16.41
C VAL A 407 -16.55 -2.72 17.09
N LEU A 408 -17.21 -1.82 16.37
CA LEU A 408 -17.53 -0.50 16.90
C LEU A 408 -18.53 -0.65 18.05
N PRO A 409 -18.28 -0.05 19.23
CA PRO A 409 -19.24 -0.08 20.32
C PRO A 409 -20.59 0.48 19.87
N GLN A 410 -21.69 -0.09 20.39
CA GLN A 410 -23.02 0.46 20.18
C GLN A 410 -23.08 1.86 20.80
N GLN A 411 -23.03 2.89 19.97
CA GLN A 411 -23.18 4.26 20.40
C GLN A 411 -24.64 4.70 20.31
N ASN A 412 -25.05 5.63 21.17
CA ASN A 412 -26.37 6.30 21.12
C ASN A 412 -26.43 7.28 19.93
N ILE A 413 -26.08 6.80 18.75
CA ILE A 413 -26.17 7.53 17.49
C ILE A 413 -27.45 7.07 16.80
N TYR A 414 -28.27 8.02 16.38
CA TYR A 414 -29.44 7.73 15.55
C TYR A 414 -29.00 7.44 14.12
N LEU A 415 -28.71 6.17 13.84
CA LEU A 415 -28.49 5.68 12.48
C LEU A 415 -29.77 5.05 11.94
N LYS A 416 -30.10 5.33 10.67
CA LYS A 416 -31.18 4.64 9.98
C LYS A 416 -30.86 3.14 9.92
N ASN A 417 -31.76 2.32 10.46
CA ASN A 417 -31.64 0.87 10.48
C ASN A 417 -31.63 0.30 9.06
N TYR A 418 -30.79 -0.72 8.80
CA TYR A 418 -30.57 -1.36 7.49
C TYR A 418 -29.94 -0.50 6.39
N TYR A 419 -29.53 0.73 6.68
CA TYR A 419 -28.73 1.54 5.74
C TYR A 419 -27.25 1.18 5.86
N ARG A 420 -26.55 1.23 4.73
CA ARG A 420 -25.09 1.10 4.68
C ARG A 420 -24.47 2.47 4.87
N TYR A 421 -23.49 2.54 5.77
CA TYR A 421 -22.70 3.73 6.02
C TYR A 421 -21.28 3.51 5.49
N GLN A 422 -20.78 4.54 4.84
CA GLN A 422 -19.36 4.75 4.60
C GLN A 422 -18.85 5.65 5.73
N ILE A 423 -17.72 5.27 6.34
CA ILE A 423 -17.19 5.97 7.51
C ILE A 423 -15.81 6.52 7.15
N TYR A 424 -15.61 7.81 7.39
CA TYR A 424 -14.39 8.54 7.07
C TYR A 424 -13.79 9.15 8.33
N ASN A 425 -12.46 9.18 8.42
CA ASN A 425 -11.77 9.92 9.47
C ASN A 425 -11.59 11.41 9.07
N ALA A 426 -10.84 12.16 9.88
CA ALA A 426 -10.55 13.57 9.64
C ALA A 426 -9.82 13.87 8.32
N SER A 427 -8.95 12.98 7.83
CA SER A 427 -8.24 13.18 6.56
C SER A 427 -9.09 12.87 5.33
N GLY A 428 -10.35 12.46 5.52
CA GLY A 428 -11.20 11.97 4.44
C GLY A 428 -10.86 10.54 4.01
N GLU A 429 -9.96 9.85 4.70
CA GLU A 429 -9.69 8.43 4.47
C GLU A 429 -10.89 7.60 4.92
N GLN A 430 -11.33 6.69 4.05
CA GLN A 430 -12.43 5.78 4.36
C GLN A 430 -11.93 4.66 5.27
N ILE A 431 -12.41 4.64 6.51
CA ILE A 431 -12.02 3.64 7.51
C ILE A 431 -12.99 2.45 7.61
N TYR A 432 -14.22 2.59 7.10
CA TYR A 432 -15.15 1.47 6.94
C TYR A 432 -15.94 1.57 5.63
N ASN A 433 -15.99 0.47 4.90
CA ASN A 433 -16.83 0.31 3.72
C ASN A 433 -18.02 -0.61 4.03
N ASN A 434 -19.22 -0.17 3.65
CA ASN A 434 -20.46 -0.94 3.81
C ASN A 434 -20.79 -1.35 5.26
N TYR A 435 -20.49 -0.51 6.25
CA TYR A 435 -20.90 -0.77 7.62
C TYR A 435 -22.43 -0.70 7.70
N GLN A 436 -23.08 -1.86 7.90
CA GLN A 436 -24.52 -1.95 8.07
C GLN A 436 -24.83 -1.95 9.56
N TRP A 437 -25.55 -0.93 10.01
CA TRP A 437 -26.09 -0.91 11.37
C TRP A 437 -27.32 -1.82 11.43
N GLY A 438 -27.25 -2.88 12.25
CA GLY A 438 -28.36 -3.78 12.49
C GLY A 438 -28.12 -4.63 13.73
N SER A 439 -29.03 -4.55 14.70
CA SER A 439 -29.21 -5.59 15.70
C SER A 439 -30.64 -6.13 15.55
N ASP A 440 -30.82 -7.43 15.78
CA ASP A 440 -32.15 -8.05 15.86
C ASP A 440 -33.01 -7.49 17.01
N VAL A 441 -32.41 -6.71 17.92
CA VAL A 441 -33.10 -5.99 19.00
C VAL A 441 -33.93 -4.81 18.45
N TYR A 442 -33.68 -4.36 17.22
CA TYR A 442 -34.46 -3.33 16.52
C TYR A 442 -35.44 -3.89 15.47
N LYS A 443 -35.85 -5.15 15.60
CA LYS A 443 -36.99 -5.68 14.82
C LYS A 443 -38.22 -4.80 15.08
N ASN A 444 -38.76 -4.25 13.99
CA ASN A 444 -39.98 -3.44 13.86
C ASN A 444 -39.82 -1.93 13.64
N GLY A 445 -38.62 -1.41 13.31
CA GLY A 445 -38.53 -0.16 12.53
C GLY A 445 -39.28 1.08 13.05
N GLU A 446 -39.62 1.16 14.34
CA GLU A 446 -40.36 2.30 14.87
C GLU A 446 -39.40 3.31 15.52
N LEU A 447 -39.33 4.48 14.90
CA LEU A 447 -39.42 5.72 15.66
C LEU A 447 -40.68 5.61 16.51
N THR A 448 -40.56 5.67 17.84
CA THR A 448 -41.73 5.81 18.70
C THR A 448 -42.50 7.05 18.26
N LYS A 449 -43.72 6.79 17.76
CA LYS A 449 -44.72 7.66 17.10
C LYS A 449 -44.61 7.75 15.57
N PRO A 450 -45.28 6.83 14.84
CA PRO A 450 -45.64 7.09 13.45
C PRO A 450 -46.63 8.27 13.40
N GLU A 451 -46.28 9.35 12.68
CA GLU A 451 -47.31 10.25 12.16
C GLU A 451 -48.16 9.42 11.19
N LYS A 452 -49.46 9.33 11.45
CA LYS A 452 -50.44 8.69 10.58
C LYS A 452 -50.33 9.27 9.18
N ASN A 453 -49.76 8.48 8.26
CA ASN A 453 -49.88 8.48 6.80
C ASN A 453 -48.49 8.23 6.18
N ASN A 454 -48.38 7.20 5.34
CA ASN A 454 -47.20 6.78 4.58
C ASN A 454 -46.67 7.85 3.57
N GLN A 455 -46.42 9.07 4.04
CA GLN A 455 -45.52 10.01 3.38
C GLN A 455 -44.14 9.82 4.02
N VAL A 456 -43.11 9.68 3.20
CA VAL A 456 -41.71 9.80 3.66
C VAL A 456 -41.64 11.07 4.50
N SER A 457 -41.46 10.93 5.81
CA SER A 457 -41.33 12.07 6.70
C SER A 457 -40.18 12.93 6.20
N GLN A 458 -40.52 14.19 5.88
CA GLN A 458 -39.59 15.16 5.32
C GLN A 458 -38.26 15.13 6.07
N ILE A 459 -37.16 15.16 5.31
CA ILE A 459 -35.78 15.33 5.77
C ILE A 459 -35.72 16.45 6.83
N LYS A 460 -35.81 16.08 8.12
CA LYS A 460 -35.88 17.00 9.27
C LYS A 460 -34.56 17.15 10.04
N SER A 461 -33.42 16.82 9.44
CA SER A 461 -32.08 16.98 10.07
C SER A 461 -31.15 17.98 9.35
N ARG A 462 -31.68 19.07 8.79
CA ARG A 462 -30.85 20.21 8.33
C ARG A 462 -30.28 21.03 9.48
N GLN A 463 -30.55 20.64 10.71
CA GLN A 463 -30.03 21.28 11.90
C GLN A 463 -29.44 20.25 12.86
N VAL A 464 -28.39 20.65 13.55
CA VAL A 464 -27.75 19.87 14.62
C VAL A 464 -27.52 20.78 15.82
N ILE A 465 -27.70 20.25 17.03
CA ILE A 465 -27.49 20.97 18.29
C ILE A 465 -26.55 20.16 19.17
N ILE A 466 -25.39 20.72 19.53
CA ILE A 466 -24.44 20.13 20.49
C ILE A 466 -24.02 21.21 21.46
N ASN A 467 -24.08 20.93 22.77
CA ASN A 467 -23.69 21.85 23.85
C ASN A 467 -24.33 23.25 23.71
N GLY A 468 -25.59 23.30 23.25
CA GLY A 468 -26.33 24.54 22.99
C GLY A 468 -25.98 25.25 21.68
N THR A 469 -24.90 24.90 20.99
CA THR A 469 -24.58 25.45 19.67
C THR A 469 -25.48 24.78 18.63
N ARG A 470 -26.24 25.58 17.87
CA ARG A 470 -27.11 25.09 16.78
C ARG A 470 -26.53 25.49 15.43
N ILE A 471 -26.37 24.52 14.55
CA ILE A 471 -25.95 24.73 13.15
C ILE A 471 -27.12 24.39 12.25
N GLU A 472 -27.35 25.18 11.20
CA GLU A 472 -28.45 24.99 10.24
C GLU A 472 -27.93 25.12 8.81
N GLY A 473 -28.12 24.07 8.00
CA GLY A 473 -27.87 24.07 6.56
C GLY A 473 -29.08 24.58 5.76
N SER A 474 -28.80 25.25 4.66
CA SER A 474 -29.85 25.90 3.86
C SER A 474 -30.83 24.89 3.21
N PRO A 475 -32.11 25.25 3.05
CA PRO A 475 -33.08 24.48 2.27
C PRO A 475 -32.71 24.37 0.78
N THR A 476 -33.37 23.45 0.09
CA THR A 476 -33.43 23.43 -1.38
C THR A 476 -33.90 24.78 -1.94
N SER A 477 -33.57 25.06 -3.19
CA SER A 477 -33.93 26.27 -3.94
C SER A 477 -33.35 27.58 -3.37
N THR A 478 -32.47 27.51 -2.37
CA THR A 478 -31.78 28.69 -1.81
C THR A 478 -30.26 28.59 -1.97
N LYS A 479 -29.53 29.68 -1.71
CA LYS A 479 -28.05 29.65 -1.69
C LYS A 479 -27.59 28.70 -0.57
N ALA A 480 -26.58 27.88 -0.87
CA ALA A 480 -26.06 26.85 0.03
C ALA A 480 -25.24 27.44 1.20
N ASN A 481 -25.93 28.10 2.12
CA ASN A 481 -25.35 28.72 3.31
C ASN A 481 -25.51 27.83 4.55
N ILE A 482 -24.64 28.07 5.52
CA ILE A 482 -24.70 27.55 6.88
C ILE A 482 -24.96 28.71 7.83
N LYS A 483 -25.90 28.53 8.76
CA LYS A 483 -26.18 29.47 9.85
C LYS A 483 -25.73 28.85 11.18
N ILE A 484 -25.12 29.67 12.03
CA ILE A 484 -24.61 29.29 13.34
C ILE A 484 -25.34 30.10 14.39
N TYR A 485 -25.94 29.42 15.36
CA TYR A 485 -26.59 30.01 16.51
C TYR A 485 -25.90 29.56 17.80
N ASN A 486 -25.79 30.47 18.76
CA ASN A 486 -25.22 30.15 20.09
C ASN A 486 -26.25 29.46 21.00
N ALA A 487 -25.84 29.14 22.23
CA ALA A 487 -26.68 28.51 23.28
C ALA A 487 -27.95 29.27 23.66
N LYS A 488 -28.03 30.58 23.36
CA LYS A 488 -29.24 31.41 23.57
C LYS A 488 -30.11 31.48 22.31
N ASN A 489 -29.85 30.62 21.32
CA ASN A 489 -30.49 30.59 20.02
C ASN A 489 -30.35 31.89 19.19
N LYS A 490 -29.34 32.72 19.51
CA LYS A 490 -29.04 33.94 18.75
C LYS A 490 -28.14 33.58 17.56
N LEU A 491 -28.48 34.04 16.36
CA LEU A 491 -27.63 33.92 15.17
C LEU A 491 -26.30 34.67 15.41
N VAL A 492 -25.18 33.97 15.30
CA VAL A 492 -23.83 34.50 15.52
C VAL A 492 -22.94 34.39 14.27
N GLY A 493 -23.35 33.63 13.26
CA GLY A 493 -22.60 33.51 12.02
C GLY A 493 -23.45 33.01 10.86
N ILE A 494 -23.09 33.45 9.65
CA ILE A 494 -23.59 32.91 8.39
C ILE A 494 -22.43 32.86 7.39
N PHE A 495 -22.27 31.75 6.70
CA PHE A 495 -21.27 31.61 5.64
C PHE A 495 -21.78 30.72 4.52
N LYS A 496 -21.13 30.80 3.36
CA LYS A 496 -21.47 30.03 2.15
C LYS A 496 -20.62 28.75 2.12
N ALA A 497 -21.26 27.58 2.08
CA ALA A 497 -20.56 26.30 2.01
C ALA A 497 -20.26 25.87 0.57
N TYR A 498 -21.19 26.14 -0.36
CA TYR A 498 -21.08 25.74 -1.77
C TYR A 498 -21.37 26.90 -2.74
N PRO A 499 -20.96 26.81 -4.02
CA PRO A 499 -21.24 27.81 -5.05
C PRO A 499 -22.74 28.17 -5.18
N ASP A 500 -23.05 29.36 -5.71
CA ASP A 500 -24.41 29.90 -5.69
C ASP A 500 -25.40 29.12 -6.56
N ASN A 501 -24.90 28.36 -7.54
CA ASN A 501 -25.69 27.48 -8.39
C ASN A 501 -26.07 26.16 -7.70
N LEU A 502 -25.45 25.80 -6.56
CA LEU A 502 -25.88 24.65 -5.77
C LEU A 502 -27.15 25.02 -4.99
N LYS A 503 -28.28 24.53 -5.50
CA LYS A 503 -29.64 24.76 -4.95
C LYS A 503 -30.27 23.50 -4.37
N SER A 504 -29.52 22.41 -4.23
CA SER A 504 -30.02 21.17 -3.64
C SER A 504 -30.15 21.22 -2.13
N GLY A 505 -29.68 22.28 -1.47
CA GLY A 505 -29.67 22.40 -0.01
C GLY A 505 -28.45 21.72 0.63
N VAL A 506 -28.28 21.91 1.94
CA VAL A 506 -27.08 21.47 2.66
C VAL A 506 -27.44 20.65 3.90
N LYS A 507 -26.83 19.46 4.01
CA LYS A 507 -26.78 18.65 5.23
C LYS A 507 -25.63 19.14 6.11
N VAL A 508 -25.83 19.12 7.42
CA VAL A 508 -24.83 19.53 8.41
C VAL A 508 -24.74 18.51 9.52
N SER A 509 -23.52 18.30 10.01
CA SER A 509 -23.26 17.60 11.27
C SER A 509 -22.16 18.33 12.03
N LEU A 510 -22.04 18.07 13.33
CA LEU A 510 -21.14 18.78 14.23
C LEU A 510 -20.39 17.78 15.12
N GLY A 511 -19.09 17.95 15.32
CA GLY A 511 -18.27 17.11 16.21
C GLY A 511 -16.79 17.51 16.19
N ASP A 512 -16.01 16.99 17.14
CA ASP A 512 -14.55 17.19 17.19
C ASP A 512 -13.87 16.16 16.29
N ILE A 513 -13.64 16.54 15.04
CA ILE A 513 -13.13 15.66 13.99
C ILE A 513 -11.60 15.61 14.04
N ASN A 514 -10.95 16.73 14.37
CA ASN A 514 -9.48 16.86 14.31
C ASN A 514 -8.78 16.66 15.68
N GLY A 515 -9.52 16.41 16.75
CA GLY A 515 -8.98 16.10 18.07
C GLY A 515 -8.44 17.29 18.85
N ASP A 516 -8.74 18.53 18.43
CA ASP A 516 -8.28 19.75 19.10
C ASP A 516 -9.21 20.20 20.24
N LYS A 517 -10.27 19.44 20.53
CA LYS A 517 -11.34 19.72 21.52
C LYS A 517 -12.26 20.87 21.15
N GLN A 518 -12.20 21.36 19.92
CA GLN A 518 -13.18 22.27 19.33
C GLN A 518 -14.12 21.50 18.41
N LEU A 519 -15.26 22.10 18.08
CA LEU A 519 -16.24 21.47 17.19
C LEU A 519 -16.03 21.95 15.75
N GLU A 520 -16.04 21.00 14.83
CA GLU A 520 -16.10 21.23 13.39
C GLU A 520 -17.51 21.00 12.84
N ILE A 521 -17.80 21.67 11.73
CA ILE A 521 -19.02 21.55 10.94
C ILE A 521 -18.69 20.77 9.68
N ALA A 522 -19.18 19.54 9.55
CA ALA A 522 -19.16 18.83 8.28
C ALA A 522 -20.42 19.14 7.47
N THR A 523 -20.28 19.27 6.16
CA THR A 523 -21.37 19.56 5.24
C THR A 523 -21.34 18.66 4.02
N LEU A 524 -22.52 18.28 3.53
CA LEU A 524 -22.74 17.64 2.22
C LEU A 524 -23.93 18.31 1.51
N PRO A 525 -23.96 18.35 0.17
CA PRO A 525 -25.20 18.64 -0.54
C PRO A 525 -26.27 17.62 -0.14
N VAL A 526 -27.52 18.06 0.04
CA VAL A 526 -28.63 17.11 0.30
C VAL A 526 -28.81 16.16 -0.88
N TYR A 527 -28.60 16.68 -2.10
CA TYR A 527 -28.58 15.93 -3.35
C TYR A 527 -27.47 16.45 -4.25
N GLY A 528 -26.75 15.57 -4.93
CA GLY A 528 -25.73 15.95 -5.91
C GLY A 528 -24.51 15.05 -5.86
N ALA A 529 -23.35 15.62 -6.22
CA ALA A 529 -22.07 14.95 -6.04
C ALA A 529 -21.63 14.98 -4.57
N PRO A 530 -20.89 13.97 -4.09
CA PRO A 530 -20.53 13.79 -2.68
C PRO A 530 -19.37 14.70 -2.25
N HIS A 531 -19.54 16.02 -2.37
CA HIS A 531 -18.51 16.99 -1.97
C HIS A 531 -18.60 17.29 -0.48
N LEU A 532 -17.86 16.53 0.33
CA LEU A 532 -17.76 16.76 1.77
C LEU A 532 -16.88 17.98 2.04
N LYS A 533 -17.36 18.89 2.89
CA LYS A 533 -16.57 20.04 3.35
C LYS A 533 -16.61 20.15 4.86
N ILE A 534 -15.49 20.50 5.46
CA ILE A 534 -15.32 20.62 6.92
C ILE A 534 -14.90 22.05 7.24
N PHE A 535 -15.65 22.70 8.12
CA PHE A 535 -15.41 24.08 8.55
C PHE A 535 -15.25 24.16 10.06
N ASN A 536 -14.55 25.17 10.57
CA ASN A 536 -14.65 25.51 11.98
C ASN A 536 -15.91 26.35 12.28
N LEU A 537 -16.21 26.60 13.56
CA LEU A 537 -17.33 27.44 13.99
C LEU A 537 -17.26 28.92 13.56
N LYS A 538 -16.14 29.38 12.97
CA LYS A 538 -16.03 30.72 12.36
C LYS A 538 -16.35 30.71 10.86
N GLY A 539 -16.65 29.55 10.28
CA GLY A 539 -16.92 29.38 8.85
C GLY A 539 -15.66 29.32 7.98
N LYS A 540 -14.46 29.15 8.57
CA LYS A 540 -13.23 28.92 7.81
C LYS A 540 -13.22 27.45 7.35
N LEU A 541 -13.03 27.23 6.05
CA LEU A 541 -12.81 25.90 5.49
C LEU A 541 -11.50 25.33 6.05
N LEU A 542 -11.58 24.13 6.59
CA LEU A 542 -10.43 23.38 7.08
C LEU A 542 -9.99 22.37 6.02
N GLN A 543 -10.92 21.58 5.50
CA GLN A 543 -10.69 20.48 4.57
C GLN A 543 -11.89 20.27 3.63
N GLU A 544 -11.66 19.65 2.47
CA GLU A 544 -12.72 19.21 1.54
C GLU A 544 -12.32 17.96 0.76
N TYR A 545 -13.29 17.08 0.52
CA TYR A 545 -13.08 15.77 -0.10
C TYR A 545 -14.23 15.41 -1.05
N TRP A 546 -13.91 14.66 -2.11
CA TRP A 546 -14.91 14.00 -2.95
C TRP A 546 -15.05 12.54 -2.51
N LEU A 547 -16.18 12.16 -1.94
CA LEU A 547 -16.40 10.80 -1.42
C LEU A 547 -16.84 9.78 -2.52
N GLY A 548 -16.65 10.14 -3.78
CA GLY A 548 -17.12 9.43 -4.97
C GLY A 548 -16.91 10.26 -6.22
N PHE A 549 -17.53 9.87 -7.35
CA PHE A 549 -17.33 10.57 -8.61
C PHE A 549 -18.03 11.93 -8.61
N THR A 550 -17.45 12.94 -9.28
CA THR A 550 -18.08 14.26 -9.44
C THR A 550 -19.36 14.22 -10.29
N THR A 551 -19.58 13.12 -11.00
CA THR A 551 -20.78 12.81 -11.77
C THR A 551 -21.88 12.13 -10.94
N ASP A 552 -21.59 11.63 -9.74
CA ASP A 552 -22.55 10.95 -8.89
C ASP A 552 -23.70 11.88 -8.46
N ARG A 553 -24.91 11.33 -8.37
CA ARG A 553 -26.11 12.09 -7.97
C ARG A 553 -26.97 11.25 -7.03
N PHE A 554 -26.74 11.38 -5.74
CA PHE A 554 -27.50 10.67 -4.70
C PHE A 554 -28.06 11.63 -3.66
N PHE A 555 -29.01 11.16 -2.87
CA PHE A 555 -29.37 11.83 -1.61
C PHE A 555 -28.43 11.37 -0.51
N TYR A 556 -27.93 12.30 0.31
CA TYR A 556 -27.01 11.99 1.41
C TYR A 556 -27.63 12.24 2.79
N ASP A 557 -27.24 11.40 3.75
CA ASP A 557 -27.26 11.74 5.18
C ASP A 557 -25.84 11.83 5.71
N LEU A 558 -25.69 12.61 6.77
CA LEU A 558 -24.40 12.93 7.38
C LEU A 558 -24.55 12.93 8.91
N THR A 559 -23.71 12.13 9.56
CA THR A 559 -23.61 12.05 11.02
C THR A 559 -22.15 12.10 11.43
N ILE A 560 -21.84 12.74 12.54
CA ILE A 560 -20.51 12.69 13.16
C ILE A 560 -20.60 11.98 14.50
N SER A 561 -19.71 11.03 14.73
CA SER A 561 -19.51 10.41 16.05
C SER A 561 -18.16 9.69 16.09
N ASP A 562 -17.54 9.64 17.26
CA ASP A 562 -16.35 8.81 17.52
C ASP A 562 -16.76 7.35 17.57
N VAL A 563 -16.92 6.67 16.44
CA VAL A 563 -17.44 5.31 16.40
C VAL A 563 -16.40 4.27 16.77
N ASN A 564 -15.11 4.55 16.59
CA ASN A 564 -14.03 3.60 16.86
C ASN A 564 -13.45 3.71 18.30
N ALA A 565 -13.97 4.65 19.09
CA ALA A 565 -13.56 4.95 20.46
C ALA A 565 -12.09 5.38 20.60
N ASP A 566 -11.53 6.03 19.58
CA ASP A 566 -10.17 6.56 19.59
C ASP A 566 -10.10 8.02 20.11
N LYS A 567 -11.25 8.59 20.48
CA LYS A 567 -11.48 9.97 20.94
C LYS A 567 -11.48 11.02 19.83
N LEU A 568 -11.44 10.61 18.56
CA LEU A 568 -11.67 11.47 17.40
C LEU A 568 -13.03 11.11 16.80
N ALA A 569 -13.76 12.10 16.31
CA ALA A 569 -15.06 11.84 15.71
C ALA A 569 -14.93 11.50 14.21
N GLU A 570 -15.54 10.39 13.79
CA GLU A 570 -15.67 10.02 12.39
C GLU A 570 -16.88 10.63 11.72
N ILE A 571 -16.82 10.69 10.39
CA ILE A 571 -17.86 11.19 9.50
C ILE A 571 -18.56 9.99 8.85
N LEU A 572 -19.83 9.78 9.21
CA LEU A 572 -20.67 8.71 8.70
C LEU A 572 -21.57 9.26 7.60
N VAL A 573 -21.44 8.69 6.41
CA VAL A 573 -22.19 9.08 5.22
C VAL A 573 -23.02 7.90 4.73
N THR A 574 -24.28 8.14 4.44
CA THR A 574 -25.12 7.17 3.74
C THR A 574 -25.77 7.83 2.54
N LYS A 575 -25.98 7.05 1.48
CA LYS A 575 -26.55 7.50 0.21
C LYS A 575 -27.72 6.62 -0.21
N TRP A 576 -28.76 7.20 -0.81
CA TRP A 576 -29.91 6.48 -1.38
C TRP A 576 -30.52 7.20 -2.58
#